data_AF-A0A9Q0BVZ5-F1
#
_entry.id   AF-A0A9Q0BVZ5-F1
#
_cell.length_a   1.000
_cell.length_b   1.000
_cell.length_c   1.000
_cell.angle_alpha   90.00
_cell.angle_beta   90.00
_cell.angle_gamma   90.00
#
_symmetry.space_group_name_H-M   'P 1'
#
loop_
_entity.id
_entity.type
_entity.pdbx_description
1 polymer ?
#
loop_
_entity_poly.entity_id
_entity_poly.type
_entity_poly.pdbx_seq_one_letter_code
_entity_poly.pdbx_strand_id
1 'polypeptide(L)'
;MASKRIRPEEGRRRMSACRPGALHTALNMLALSWIIISELLLSAHCLKDLKIFVPEAVIMGNAATLSCQYDLEQAALYAVRWYFGQEEFYRYVPREAKPTFVFAVAGINVD
;
A
#
# COMPACT_ATOMS: atom_id res chain seq x y z
N MET A 1 -70.98 -40.29 -44.80
CA MET A 1 -70.14 -39.08 -44.95
C MET A 1 -69.51 -38.78 -43.60
N ALA A 2 -68.20 -38.98 -43.45
CA ALA A 2 -67.35 -38.37 -42.42
C ALA A 2 -65.89 -38.82 -42.67
N SER A 3 -65.14 -37.96 -43.34
CA SER A 3 -63.70 -38.10 -43.55
C SER A 3 -62.97 -37.44 -42.38
N LYS A 4 -61.98 -38.10 -41.78
CA LYS A 4 -61.11 -37.50 -40.77
C LYS A 4 -59.67 -37.59 -41.25
N ARG A 5 -59.11 -36.43 -41.64
CA ARG A 5 -57.72 -36.25 -42.02
C ARG A 5 -56.93 -35.90 -40.76
N ILE A 6 -55.91 -36.67 -40.41
CA ILE A 6 -54.97 -36.35 -39.33
C ILE A 6 -53.61 -36.09 -40.00
N ARG A 7 -53.08 -34.87 -39.82
CA ARG A 7 -51.71 -34.47 -40.20
C ARG A 7 -50.91 -34.17 -38.91
N PRO A 8 -49.57 -34.15 -38.97
CA PRO A 8 -48.69 -34.65 -37.92
C PRO A 8 -48.42 -33.62 -36.82
N GLU A 9 -48.18 -34.11 -35.60
CA GLU A 9 -47.53 -33.36 -34.52
C GLU A 9 -46.01 -33.43 -34.73
N GLU A 10 -45.44 -32.36 -35.28
CA GLU A 10 -44.00 -32.12 -35.36
C GLU A 10 -43.48 -31.91 -33.93
N GLY A 11 -43.04 -32.99 -33.29
CA GLY A 11 -42.41 -32.98 -31.98
C GLY A 11 -41.15 -32.10 -32.00
N ARG A 12 -41.29 -30.86 -31.53
CA ARG A 12 -40.21 -29.89 -31.28
C ARG A 12 -39.23 -30.46 -30.25
N ARG A 13 -38.21 -31.21 -30.71
CA ARG A 13 -37.06 -31.61 -29.89
C ARG A 13 -36.20 -30.38 -29.61
N ARG A 14 -35.93 -30.18 -28.32
CA ARG A 14 -35.21 -29.05 -27.72
C ARG A 14 -33.85 -28.82 -28.39
N MET A 15 -33.63 -27.62 -28.91
CA MET A 15 -32.27 -27.12 -29.15
C MET A 15 -31.58 -26.95 -27.79
N SER A 16 -30.51 -27.69 -27.53
CA SER A 16 -29.62 -27.40 -26.41
C SER A 16 -28.85 -26.11 -26.74
N ALA A 17 -29.23 -25.00 -26.11
CA ALA A 17 -28.44 -23.79 -26.14
C ALA A 17 -27.15 -24.02 -25.34
N CYS A 18 -26.02 -24.17 -26.01
CA CYS A 18 -24.71 -23.98 -25.40
C CYS A 18 -24.67 -22.52 -24.93
N ARG A 19 -24.72 -22.25 -23.63
CA ARG A 19 -24.76 -20.88 -23.08
C ARG A 19 -23.43 -20.19 -23.41
N PRO A 20 -23.40 -19.13 -24.24
CA PRO A 20 -22.18 -18.37 -24.52
C PRO A 20 -21.67 -17.60 -23.29
N GLY A 21 -22.46 -17.55 -22.21
CA GLY A 21 -22.19 -16.73 -21.02
C GLY A 21 -21.10 -17.26 -20.08
N ALA A 22 -20.83 -18.57 -20.05
CA ALA A 22 -19.87 -19.14 -19.09
C ALA A 22 -18.41 -18.74 -19.40
N LEU A 23 -18.07 -18.68 -20.68
CA LEU A 23 -16.75 -18.24 -21.14
C LEU A 23 -16.55 -16.74 -20.91
N HIS A 24 -17.59 -15.94 -21.14
CA HIS A 24 -17.57 -14.49 -20.96
C HIS A 24 -17.44 -14.09 -19.48
N THR A 25 -18.15 -14.79 -18.58
CA THR A 25 -18.02 -14.59 -17.14
C THR A 25 -16.64 -15.00 -16.63
N ALA A 26 -16.06 -16.10 -17.15
CA ALA A 26 -14.72 -16.53 -16.76
C ALA A 26 -13.64 -15.56 -17.26
N LEU A 27 -13.75 -15.07 -18.50
CA LEU A 27 -12.88 -14.02 -19.05
C LEU A 27 -12.97 -12.71 -18.25
N ASN A 28 -14.18 -12.29 -17.85
CA ASN A 28 -14.37 -11.10 -17.02
C ASN A 28 -13.75 -11.28 -15.63
N MET A 29 -13.88 -12.45 -15.02
CA MET A 29 -13.26 -12.72 -13.71
C MET A 29 -11.73 -12.73 -13.79
N LEU A 30 -11.17 -13.30 -14.86
CA LEU A 30 -9.73 -13.26 -15.11
C LEU A 30 -9.24 -11.83 -15.37
N ALA A 31 -9.97 -11.05 -16.17
CA ALA A 31 -9.65 -9.64 -16.40
C ALA A 31 -9.71 -8.79 -15.12
N LEU A 32 -10.74 -8.98 -14.28
CA LEU A 32 -10.84 -8.29 -12.99
C LEU A 32 -9.70 -8.66 -12.04
N SER A 33 -9.37 -9.96 -11.97
CA SER A 33 -8.23 -10.41 -11.17
C SER A 33 -6.91 -9.82 -11.68
N TRP A 34 -6.73 -9.72 -12.99
CA TRP A 34 -5.54 -9.11 -13.60
C TRP A 34 -5.45 -7.61 -13.29
N ILE A 35 -6.56 -6.88 -13.35
CA ILE A 35 -6.61 -5.45 -13.00
C ILE A 35 -6.23 -5.26 -11.53
N ILE A 36 -6.83 -6.02 -10.62
CA ILE A 36 -6.53 -5.95 -9.17
C ILE A 36 -5.06 -6.33 -8.90
N ILE A 37 -4.55 -7.38 -9.55
CA ILE A 37 -3.15 -7.81 -9.43
C ILE A 37 -2.22 -6.73 -9.97
N SER A 38 -2.56 -6.08 -11.08
CA SER A 38 -1.76 -4.98 -11.65
C SER A 38 -1.71 -3.75 -10.75
N GLU A 39 -2.81 -3.36 -10.12
CA GLU A 39 -2.85 -2.27 -9.15
C GLU A 39 -2.06 -2.61 -7.88
N LEU A 40 -2.15 -3.87 -7.42
CA LEU A 40 -1.43 -4.34 -6.25
C LEU A 40 0.09 -4.45 -6.49
N LEU A 41 0.51 -4.85 -7.71
CA LEU A 41 1.92 -4.93 -8.11
C LEU A 41 2.56 -3.55 -8.32
N LEU A 42 1.78 -2.52 -8.65
CA LEU A 42 2.29 -1.18 -8.92
C LEU A 42 2.39 -0.30 -7.67
N SER A 43 1.77 -0.70 -6.56
CA SER A 43 1.73 0.12 -5.35
C SER A 43 2.96 -0.08 -4.47
N ALA A 44 4.07 0.59 -4.82
CA ALA A 44 5.18 0.82 -3.91
C ALA A 44 4.95 2.15 -3.18
N HIS A 45 4.36 2.12 -1.99
CA HIS A 45 4.22 3.32 -1.15
C HIS A 45 5.57 3.61 -0.48
N CYS A 46 6.34 4.55 -1.04
CA CYS A 46 7.52 5.11 -0.38
C CYS A 46 7.13 6.31 0.50
N LEU A 47 7.99 6.65 1.46
CA LEU A 47 7.85 7.86 2.26
C LEU A 47 7.89 9.09 1.35
N LYS A 48 6.87 9.94 1.42
CA LYS A 48 6.80 11.16 0.62
C LYS A 48 7.34 12.37 1.40
N ASP A 49 7.84 13.35 0.64
CA ASP A 49 8.22 14.68 1.12
C ASP A 49 9.18 14.68 2.35
N LEU A 50 10.14 13.77 2.36
CA LEU A 50 11.19 13.74 3.38
C LEU A 50 12.10 14.97 3.24
N LYS A 51 12.06 15.86 4.24
CA LYS A 51 12.91 17.06 4.32
C LYS A 51 13.70 17.04 5.63
N ILE A 52 15.02 17.00 5.51
CA ILE A 52 15.94 16.99 6.64
C ILE A 52 16.62 18.35 6.69
N PHE A 53 16.50 19.03 7.83
CA PHE A 53 17.16 20.30 8.11
C PHE A 53 18.20 20.10 9.19
N VAL A 54 19.45 20.36 8.83
CA VAL A 54 20.61 20.33 9.72
C VAL A 54 21.42 21.60 9.45
N PRO A 55 21.69 22.43 10.47
CA PRO A 55 22.55 23.60 10.30
C PRO A 55 23.97 23.15 9.97
N GLU A 56 24.62 23.81 9.01
CA GLU A 56 25.99 23.49 8.59
C GLU A 56 27.01 23.72 9.72
N ALA A 57 26.81 24.80 10.48
CA ALA A 57 27.60 25.12 11.66
C ALA A 57 26.76 25.87 12.68
N VAL A 58 27.08 25.66 13.95
CA VAL A 58 26.49 26.37 15.09
C VAL A 58 27.63 26.86 15.97
N ILE A 59 27.47 28.04 16.56
CA ILE A 59 28.46 28.63 17.48
C ILE A 59 28.58 27.72 18.71
N MET A 60 29.81 27.49 19.18
CA MET A 60 30.05 26.70 20.38
C MET A 60 29.23 27.21 21.58
N GLY A 61 28.54 26.29 22.26
CA GLY A 61 27.67 26.61 23.39
C GLY A 61 26.22 26.95 23.00
N ASN A 62 25.94 27.20 21.72
CA ASN A 62 24.56 27.35 21.24
C ASN A 62 23.96 25.98 20.89
N ALA A 63 22.65 25.85 21.08
CA ALA A 63 21.92 24.65 20.69
C ALA A 63 21.75 24.57 19.17
N ALA A 64 21.90 23.36 18.61
CA ALA A 64 21.56 23.05 17.23
C ALA A 64 20.20 22.35 17.18
N THR A 65 19.31 22.78 16.29
CA THR A 65 18.02 22.11 16.07
C THR A 65 18.08 21.27 14.81
N LEU A 66 17.95 19.95 14.97
CA LEU A 66 17.86 19.00 13.87
C LEU A 66 16.37 18.68 13.63
N SER A 67 15.88 18.94 12.43
CA SER A 67 14.47 18.75 12.08
C SER A 67 14.33 17.77 10.93
N CYS A 68 13.40 16.82 11.07
CA CYS A 68 13.04 15.88 10.02
C CYS A 68 11.52 15.96 9.80
N GLN A 69 11.12 16.51 8.65
CA GLN A 69 9.74 16.58 8.22
C GLN A 69 9.48 15.45 7.23
N TYR A 70 8.33 14.78 7.36
CA TYR A 70 7.97 13.63 6.55
C TYR A 70 6.45 13.55 6.41
N ASP A 71 5.96 13.01 5.29
CA ASP A 71 4.55 12.67 5.09
C ASP A 71 4.39 11.13 5.07
N LEU A 72 3.58 10.62 5.99
CA LEU A 72 3.32 9.19 6.15
C LEU A 72 2.03 8.73 5.46
N GLU A 73 1.22 9.65 4.90
CA GLU A 73 -0.10 9.36 4.35
C GLU A 73 -0.98 8.53 5.32
N GLN A 74 -1.14 7.22 5.09
CA GLN A 74 -1.86 6.29 5.97
C GLN A 74 -0.95 5.30 6.73
N ALA A 75 0.36 5.40 6.56
CA ALA A 75 1.32 4.59 7.27
C ALA A 75 1.62 5.17 8.66
N ALA A 76 2.15 4.34 9.55
CA ALA A 76 2.64 4.80 10.84
C ALA A 76 4.16 4.73 10.89
N LEU A 77 4.75 5.79 11.45
CA LEU A 77 6.19 5.91 11.61
C LEU A 77 6.76 4.72 12.37
N TYR A 78 7.85 4.16 11.83
CA TYR A 78 8.60 3.14 12.53
C TYR A 78 9.51 3.78 13.59
N ALA A 79 10.50 4.57 13.17
CA ALA A 79 11.39 5.32 14.05
C ALA A 79 12.10 6.47 13.32
N VAL A 80 12.52 7.50 14.06
CA VAL A 80 13.51 8.50 13.62
C VAL A 80 14.76 8.31 14.46
N ARG A 81 15.94 8.27 13.84
CA ARG A 81 17.22 8.09 14.53
C ARG A 81 18.21 9.15 14.05
N TRP A 82 18.94 9.74 14.99
CA TRP A 82 20.05 10.65 14.69
C TRP A 82 21.37 10.02 15.12
N TYR A 83 22.35 10.15 14.24
CA TYR A 83 23.69 9.61 14.42
C TYR A 83 24.73 10.72 14.33
N PHE A 84 25.76 10.62 15.15
CA PHE A 84 26.97 11.40 15.01
C PHE A 84 28.11 10.44 14.66
N GLY A 85 28.62 10.52 13.43
CA GLY A 85 29.51 9.50 12.90
C GLY A 85 28.83 8.13 12.85
N GLN A 86 29.25 7.21 13.71
CA GLN A 86 28.69 5.85 13.81
C GLN A 86 27.86 5.62 15.08
N GLU A 87 27.75 6.62 15.97
CA GLU A 87 27.07 6.49 17.25
C GLU A 87 25.67 7.10 17.19
N GLU A 88 24.66 6.34 17.60
CA GLU A 88 23.29 6.84 17.78
C GLU A 88 23.26 7.70 19.04
N PHE A 89 22.76 8.93 18.95
CA PHE A 89 22.60 9.81 20.13
C PHE A 89 21.13 10.13 20.46
N TYR A 90 20.23 9.98 19.49
CA TYR A 90 18.79 10.19 19.68
C TYR A 90 17.96 9.22 18.84
N ARG A 91 16.87 8.71 19.42
CA ARG A 91 15.87 7.92 18.71
C ARG A 91 14.46 8.23 19.19
N TYR A 92 13.53 8.36 18.24
CA TYR A 92 12.10 8.55 18.47
C TYR A 92 11.30 7.40 17.85
N VAL A 93 10.51 6.69 18.66
CA VAL A 93 9.67 5.53 18.30
C VAL A 93 8.25 5.73 18.85
N PRO A 94 7.30 6.25 18.06
CA PRO A 94 5.95 6.59 18.56
C PRO A 94 5.15 5.39 19.10
N ARG A 95 5.51 4.18 18.68
CA ARG A 95 4.81 2.94 19.05
C ARG A 95 5.23 2.40 20.41
N GLU A 96 6.33 2.88 20.98
CA GLU A 96 6.83 2.41 22.27
C GLU A 96 6.22 3.20 23.43
N ALA A 97 6.14 2.59 24.61
CA ALA A 97 5.59 3.23 25.82
C ALA A 97 6.39 4.48 26.23
N LYS A 98 7.71 4.43 26.03
CA LYS A 98 8.59 5.61 26.09
C LYS A 98 9.00 5.95 24.66
N PRO A 99 8.46 7.03 24.07
CA PRO A 99 8.68 7.29 22.65
C PRO A 99 10.08 7.85 22.35
N THR A 100 10.82 8.33 23.35
CA THR A 100 12.12 8.98 23.15
C THR A 100 13.25 8.26 23.88
N PHE A 101 14.35 8.04 23.18
CA PHE A 101 15.59 7.44 23.64
C PHE A 101 16.75 8.39 23.37
N VAL A 102 17.56 8.64 24.39
CA VAL A 102 18.78 9.45 24.30
C VAL A 102 19.94 8.56 24.72
N PHE A 103 21.00 8.60 23.92
CA PHE A 103 22.22 7.83 24.15
C PHE A 103 23.39 8.80 24.30
N ALA A 104 24.25 8.54 25.28
CA ALA A 104 25.39 9.41 25.55
C ALA A 104 26.46 9.22 24.47
N VAL A 105 26.81 10.33 23.81
CA VAL A 105 27.92 10.41 22.84
C VAL A 105 28.83 11.55 23.27
N ALA A 106 30.15 11.35 23.18
CA ALA A 106 31.12 12.33 23.63
C ALA A 106 30.95 13.67 22.88
N GLY A 107 30.75 14.76 23.64
CA GLY A 107 30.56 16.10 23.07
C GLY A 107 29.15 16.42 22.59
N ILE A 108 28.18 15.52 22.78
CA ILE A 108 26.76 15.74 22.44
C ILE A 108 25.91 15.68 23.70
N ASN A 109 25.10 16.71 23.90
CA ASN A 109 24.04 16.72 24.89
C ASN A 109 22.71 16.97 24.20
N VAL A 110 21.70 16.16 24.53
CA VAL A 110 20.34 16.31 24.03
C VAL A 110 19.48 16.79 25.20
N ASP A 111 18.80 17.91 25.00
CA ASP A 111 17.83 18.52 25.93
C ASP A 111 16.40 18.35 25.40
#